data_AF-A0A934T3D7-F1
#
_entry.id   AF-A0A934T3D7-F1
#
_cell.length_a   1.000
_cell.length_b   1.000
_cell.length_c   1.000
_cell.angle_alpha   90.00
_cell.angle_beta   90.00
_cell.angle_gamma   90.00
#
_symmetry.space_group_name_H-M   'P 1'
#
loop_
_entity.id
_entity.type
_entity.pdbx_description
1 polymer ?
#
loop_
_entity_poly.entity_id
_entity_poly.type
_entity_poly.pdbx_seq_one_letter_code
_entity_poly.pdbx_strand_id
1 'polypeptide(L)'
;MVALCTHERLCASKLKEAQPASNVLPHIVGKEVADVMLKRRGRKPGINNKVATNIRFDNDLLDTFKATGDGWQTRMNDALRDWEQQHRVATVGLIYTHVIPVVCYSRR
;
A
#
# COMPACT_ATOMS: atom_id res chain seq x y z
N MET A 1 -30.14 7.96 15.53
CA MET A 1 -29.99 7.99 14.06
C MET A 1 -28.81 7.09 13.70
N VAL A 2 -28.90 5.83 13.26
CA VAL A 2 -29.92 4.75 13.18
C VAL A 2 -29.01 3.50 13.22
N ALA A 3 -28.93 2.64 14.24
CA ALA A 3 -29.93 1.95 15.05
C ALA A 3 -30.91 1.10 14.21
N LEU A 4 -30.40 0.00 13.67
CA LEU A 4 -31.14 -1.26 13.63
C LEU A 4 -30.24 -2.38 14.17
N CYS A 5 -29.95 -2.27 15.47
CA CYS A 5 -29.61 -3.41 16.30
C CYS A 5 -30.92 -3.84 16.96
N THR A 6 -31.61 -4.83 16.40
CA THR A 6 -32.97 -5.20 16.83
C THR A 6 -33.00 -6.23 17.97
N HIS A 7 -31.92 -6.43 18.73
CA HIS A 7 -32.03 -7.05 20.06
C HIS A 7 -30.79 -6.83 20.96
N GLU A 8 -30.86 -5.85 21.85
CA GLU A 8 -29.81 -5.43 22.79
C GLU A 8 -29.65 -6.39 23.99
N ARG A 9 -29.38 -7.69 23.75
CA ARG A 9 -29.16 -8.62 24.88
C ARG A 9 -28.17 -9.76 24.68
N LEU A 10 -27.36 -9.74 23.61
CA LEU A 10 -26.41 -10.83 23.32
C LEU A 10 -24.97 -10.39 22.98
N CYS A 11 -24.56 -9.14 23.26
CA CYS A 11 -23.26 -8.68 22.75
C CYS A 11 -22.05 -8.94 23.67
N ALA A 12 -22.18 -8.88 25.00
CA ALA A 12 -21.00 -8.96 25.90
C ALA A 12 -20.85 -10.31 26.62
N SER A 13 -21.95 -10.94 27.03
CA SER A 13 -21.91 -12.22 27.75
C SER A 13 -21.59 -13.40 26.82
N LYS A 14 -22.10 -13.38 25.59
CA LYS A 14 -21.93 -14.46 24.60
C LYS A 14 -20.52 -14.60 24.05
N LEU A 15 -19.74 -13.51 24.06
CA LEU A 15 -18.32 -13.54 23.70
C LEU A 15 -17.46 -14.25 24.77
N LYS A 16 -17.89 -14.26 26.04
CA LYS A 16 -17.16 -14.94 27.13
C LYS A 16 -17.27 -16.47 27.05
N GLU A 17 -18.36 -16.96 26.47
CA GLU A 17 -18.65 -18.39 26.27
C GLU A 17 -18.10 -18.92 24.93
N ALA A 18 -17.72 -18.03 24.01
CA ALA A 18 -17.25 -18.41 22.69
C ALA A 18 -15.87 -19.09 22.77
N GLN A 19 -15.82 -20.38 22.49
CA GLN A 19 -14.56 -21.12 22.37
C GLN A 19 -13.86 -20.79 21.06
N PRO A 20 -12.51 -20.75 21.03
CA PRO A 20 -11.78 -20.45 19.82
C PRO A 20 -12.03 -21.53 18.76
N ALA A 21 -12.15 -21.09 17.51
CA ALA A 21 -12.38 -21.98 16.37
C ALA A 21 -11.31 -23.09 16.26
N SER A 22 -10.10 -22.89 16.79
CA SER A 22 -9.05 -23.91 16.84
C SER A 22 -9.42 -25.14 17.68
N ASN A 23 -10.21 -24.97 18.74
CA ASN A 23 -10.64 -26.09 19.60
C ASN A 23 -11.91 -26.74 19.06
N VAL A 24 -12.74 -25.97 18.36
CA VAL A 24 -14.04 -26.42 17.89
C VAL A 24 -13.95 -27.10 16.52
N LEU A 25 -13.21 -26.54 15.58
CA LEU A 25 -13.14 -27.04 14.20
C LEU A 25 -12.68 -28.50 14.09
N PRO A 26 -11.66 -28.99 14.81
CA PRO A 26 -11.19 -30.38 14.67
C PRO A 26 -12.26 -31.42 14.98
N HIS A 27 -13.23 -31.10 15.86
CA HIS A 27 -14.30 -32.01 16.22
C HIS A 27 -15.52 -31.94 15.28
N ILE A 28 -15.66 -30.88 14.47
CA ILE A 28 -16.79 -30.74 13.52
C ILE A 28 -16.40 -31.25 12.13
N VAL A 29 -15.26 -30.80 11.62
CA VAL A 29 -14.85 -31.04 10.22
C VAL A 29 -13.75 -32.10 10.09
N GLY A 30 -13.28 -32.64 11.21
CA GLY A 30 -12.14 -33.55 11.27
C GLY A 30 -10.80 -32.80 11.30
N LYS A 31 -9.79 -33.43 11.90
CA LYS A 31 -8.47 -32.82 12.19
C LYS A 31 -7.77 -32.30 10.93
N GLU A 32 -7.83 -33.06 9.83
CA GLU A 32 -7.12 -32.72 8.59
C GLU A 32 -7.70 -31.48 7.89
N VAL A 33 -9.03 -31.36 7.82
CA VAL A 33 -9.70 -30.21 7.21
C VAL A 33 -9.57 -28.97 8.11
N ALA A 34 -9.65 -29.17 9.42
CA ALA A 34 -9.43 -28.10 10.40
C ALA A 34 -8.02 -27.50 10.28
N ASP A 35 -6.98 -28.33 10.12
CA ASP A 35 -5.60 -27.84 9.96
C ASP A 35 -5.42 -27.00 8.70
N VAL A 36 -6.08 -27.35 7.58
CA VAL A 36 -6.04 -26.54 6.35
C VAL A 36 -6.77 -25.20 6.53
N MET A 37 -7.90 -25.19 7.23
CA MET A 37 -8.69 -23.96 7.47
C MET A 37 -8.04 -23.04 8.52
N LEU A 38 -7.38 -23.62 9.53
CA LEU A 38 -6.66 -22.90 10.58
C LEU A 38 -5.29 -22.41 10.13
N LYS A 39 -4.70 -23.01 9.09
CA LYS A 39 -3.50 -22.52 8.44
C LYS A 39 -3.82 -21.16 7.84
N ARG A 40 -3.49 -20.10 8.60
CA ARG A 40 -3.61 -18.71 8.16
C ARG A 40 -3.04 -18.65 6.76
N ARG A 41 -3.92 -18.35 5.80
CA ARG A 41 -3.57 -17.99 4.43
C ARG A 41 -2.88 -16.63 4.54
N GLY A 42 -1.65 -16.65 5.05
CA GLY A 42 -0.87 -15.46 5.30
C GLY A 42 -0.76 -14.72 3.99
N ARG A 43 -0.98 -13.40 4.04
CA ARG A 43 -0.53 -12.47 3.01
C ARG A 43 0.88 -12.89 2.64
N LYS A 44 1.08 -13.39 1.41
CA LYS A 44 2.43 -13.64 0.88
C LYS A 44 3.23 -12.39 1.23
N PRO A 45 4.34 -12.48 1.98
CA PRO A 45 5.21 -11.34 2.20
C PRO A 45 5.74 -10.95 0.82
N GLY A 46 4.97 -10.10 0.15
CA GLY A 46 5.24 -9.70 -1.20
C GLY A 46 6.59 -9.03 -1.18
N ILE A 47 7.42 -9.42 -2.14
CA ILE A 47 8.59 -8.70 -2.63
C ILE A 47 8.08 -7.37 -3.23
N ASN A 48 7.41 -6.57 -2.41
CA ASN A 48 6.97 -5.23 -2.76
C ASN A 48 8.12 -4.34 -2.32
N ASN A 49 9.07 -4.13 -3.22
CA ASN A 49 10.14 -3.13 -3.07
C ASN A 49 9.60 -1.68 -3.16
N LYS A 50 8.32 -1.49 -2.81
CA LYS A 50 7.69 -0.17 -2.72
C LYS A 50 7.96 0.34 -1.31
N VAL A 51 8.98 1.18 -1.19
CA VAL A 51 9.27 1.89 0.06
C VAL A 51 8.29 3.06 0.14
N ALA A 52 7.50 3.10 1.21
CA ALA A 52 6.64 4.24 1.49
C ALA A 52 7.50 5.40 2.00
N THR A 53 7.81 6.35 1.12
CA THR A 53 8.57 7.56 1.46
C THR A 53 7.63 8.76 1.48
N ASN A 54 7.74 9.60 2.52
CA ASN A 54 7.00 10.86 2.60
C ASN A 54 7.74 11.94 1.80
N ILE A 55 7.33 12.11 0.54
CA ILE A 55 7.84 13.15 -0.37
C ILE A 55 6.71 14.17 -0.58
N ARG A 56 7.07 15.46 -0.56
CA ARG A 56 6.14 16.55 -0.87
C ARG A 56 6.21 16.85 -2.37
N PHE A 57 5.04 16.96 -3.00
CA PHE A 57 4.86 17.40 -4.38
C PHE A 57 4.09 18.72 -4.39
N ASP A 58 4.27 19.52 -5.44
CA ASP A 58 3.49 20.72 -5.65
C ASP A 58 2.00 20.39 -5.88
N ASN A 59 1.12 21.26 -5.41
CA ASN A 59 -0.33 21.04 -5.48
C ASN A 59 -0.82 20.97 -6.94
N ASP A 60 -0.35 21.87 -7.80
CA ASP A 60 -0.75 21.94 -9.21
C ASP A 60 -0.43 20.64 -9.96
N LEU A 61 0.72 20.03 -9.63
CA LEU A 61 1.15 18.76 -10.18
C LEU A 61 0.21 17.63 -9.73
N LEU A 62 -0.08 17.55 -8.43
CA LEU A 62 -0.99 16.55 -7.89
C LEU A 62 -2.39 16.68 -8.47
N ASP A 63 -2.88 17.90 -8.67
CA ASP A 63 -4.23 18.12 -9.18
C ASP A 63 -4.34 17.73 -10.66
N THR A 64 -3.30 17.97 -11.46
CA THR A 64 -3.19 17.46 -12.84
C THR A 64 -3.26 15.93 -12.89
N PHE A 65 -2.52 15.24 -12.02
CA PHE A 65 -2.53 13.78 -11.98
C PHE A 65 -3.85 13.22 -11.44
N LYS A 66 -4.43 13.82 -10.40
CA LYS A 66 -5.74 13.42 -9.87
C LYS A 66 -6.86 13.58 -10.91
N ALA A 67 -6.79 14.63 -11.73
CA ALA A 67 -7.75 14.84 -12.82
C ALA A 67 -7.70 13.71 -13.88
N THR A 68 -6.61 12.94 -13.94
CA THR A 68 -6.48 11.77 -14.84
C THR A 68 -7.31 10.57 -14.36
N GLY A 69 -7.90 10.63 -13.15
CA GLY A 69 -8.81 9.63 -12.61
C GLY A 69 -8.12 8.57 -11.74
N ASP A 70 -8.77 7.41 -11.60
CA ASP A 70 -8.30 6.32 -10.76
C ASP A 70 -6.92 5.80 -11.21
N GLY A 71 -6.05 5.53 -10.23
CA GLY A 71 -4.69 5.03 -10.49
C GLY A 71 -3.66 6.12 -10.81
N TRP A 72 -3.95 7.40 -10.54
CA TRP A 72 -3.01 8.52 -10.73
C TRP A 72 -1.64 8.31 -10.06
N GLN A 73 -1.59 7.65 -8.90
CA GLN A 73 -0.33 7.31 -8.22
C GLN A 73 0.53 6.33 -9.03
N THR A 74 -0.09 5.33 -9.66
CA THR A 74 0.62 4.37 -10.52
C THR A 74 1.17 5.10 -11.74
N ARG A 75 0.35 5.94 -12.38
CA ARG A 75 0.78 6.76 -13.53
C ARG A 75 1.95 7.69 -13.20
N MET A 76 1.92 8.31 -12.02
CA MET A 76 3.02 9.15 -11.54
C MET A 76 4.30 8.33 -11.33
N ASN A 77 4.20 7.14 -10.72
CA ASN A 77 5.34 6.25 -10.55
C ASN A 77 5.89 5.77 -11.91
N ASP A 78 5.05 5.52 -12.90
CA ASP A 78 5.48 5.12 -14.24
C ASP A 78 6.18 6.28 -14.96
N ALA A 79 5.65 7.50 -14.86
CA ALA A 79 6.30 8.70 -15.39
C ALA A 79 7.70 8.93 -14.78
N LEU A 80 7.86 8.69 -13.47
CA LEU A 80 9.16 8.77 -12.81
C LEU A 80 10.14 7.69 -13.32
N ARG A 81 9.66 6.49 -13.64
CA ARG A 81 10.48 5.41 -14.22
C ARG A 81 10.90 5.72 -15.63
N ASP A 82 10.00 6.29 -16.43
CA ASP A 82 10.31 6.70 -17.80
C ASP A 82 11.34 7.85 -17.79
N TRP A 83 11.16 8.82 -16.89
CA TRP A 83 12.14 9.88 -16.67
C TRP A 83 13.50 9.30 -16.26
N GLU A 84 13.54 8.35 -15.30
CA GLU A 84 14.77 7.68 -14.89
C GLU A 84 15.44 6.97 -16.08
N GLN A 85 14.70 6.23 -16.91
CA GLN A 85 15.25 5.53 -18.07
C GLN A 85 15.85 6.51 -19.09
N GLN A 86 15.14 7.60 -19.40
CA GLN A 86 15.61 8.62 -20.33
C GLN A 86 16.91 9.29 -19.84
N HIS A 87 17.00 9.59 -18.55
CA HIS A 87 18.14 10.30 -17.96
C HIS A 87 19.31 9.37 -17.56
N ARG A 88 19.02 8.09 -17.33
CA ARG A 88 20.04 7.05 -17.08
C ARG A 88 20.83 6.75 -18.36
N VAL A 89 20.19 6.76 -19.52
CA VAL A 89 20.87 6.58 -20.82
C VAL A 89 21.63 7.84 -21.21
N ALA A 90 21.12 9.04 -20.89
CA ALA A 90 21.80 10.31 -21.16
C ALA A 90 23.11 10.51 -20.36
N THR A 91 23.20 9.92 -19.16
CA THR A 91 24.40 10.04 -18.31
C THR A 91 25.63 9.34 -18.91
N VAL A 92 25.45 8.38 -19.82
CA VAL A 92 26.57 7.73 -20.55
C VAL A 92 26.98 8.52 -21.80
N GLY A 93 26.17 9.49 -22.25
CA GLY A 93 26.40 10.27 -23.47
C GLY A 93 26.68 11.77 -23.29
N LEU A 94 26.61 12.30 -22.07
CA LEU A 94 26.84 13.74 -21.78
C LEU A 94 27.86 13.94 -20.65
N ILE A 95 28.98 13.23 -20.74
CA ILE A 95 30.24 13.83 -20.34
C ILE A 95 30.61 14.74 -21.53
N TYR A 96 30.81 16.03 -21.28
CA TYR A 96 31.25 17.11 -22.19
C TYR A 96 30.19 18.10 -22.75
N THR A 97 30.33 19.34 -22.24
CA THR A 97 30.11 20.67 -22.89
C THR A 97 28.89 21.54 -22.51
N HIS A 98 28.78 21.97 -21.25
CA HIS A 98 28.96 23.40 -20.92
C HIS A 98 28.89 23.65 -19.41
N VAL A 99 29.95 24.27 -18.91
CA VAL A 99 30.00 24.96 -17.61
C VAL A 99 29.04 26.14 -17.67
N ILE A 100 27.96 26.14 -16.88
CA ILE A 100 27.24 27.34 -16.44
C ILE A 100 26.87 27.15 -14.94
N PRO A 101 27.08 28.16 -14.09
CA PRO A 101 27.51 28.00 -12.71
C PRO A 101 26.37 27.92 -11.71
N VAL A 102 26.67 27.31 -10.56
CA VAL A 102 26.18 27.61 -9.21
C VAL A 102 25.01 28.59 -9.14
N VAL A 103 23.77 28.08 -9.18
CA VAL A 103 22.65 28.81 -8.60
C VAL A 103 22.66 28.52 -7.10
N CYS A 104 23.09 29.52 -6.33
CA CYS A 104 22.83 29.62 -4.90
C CYS A 104 21.32 29.50 -4.65
N TYR A 105 20.84 28.34 -4.22
CA TYR A 105 19.54 28.26 -3.56
C TYR A 105 19.75 28.63 -2.10
N SER A 106 19.51 29.91 -1.80
CA SER A 106 19.63 30.53 -0.49
C SER A 106 18.83 29.80 0.57
N ARG A 107 19.48 29.54 1.72
CA ARG A 107 18.87 29.40 3.04
C ARG A 107 17.69 30.38 3.21
N ARG A 108 16.49 29.85 3.46
CA ARG A 108 15.68 30.25 4.62
C ARG A 108 14.71 29.13 4.97
#